data_AF-A0A6P5F7B5-F1
#
_entry.id   AF-A0A6P5F7B5-F1
#
_cell.length_a   1.000
_cell.length_b   1.000
_cell.length_c   1.000
_cell.angle_alpha   90.00
_cell.angle_beta   90.00
_cell.angle_gamma   90.00
#
_symmetry.space_group_name_H-M   'P 1'
#
loop_
_entity.id
_entity.type
_entity.pdbx_description
1 polymer ?
#
loop_
_entity_poly.entity_id
_entity_poly.type
_entity_poly.pdbx_seq_one_letter_code
_entity_poly.pdbx_strand_id
1 'polypeptide(L)'
;MGMRKHYRGDTSIPIEEWENQEGRRFNLTSTAAAAAAPSSGGRAAERMNLPNAPIQMSSAPPNPTPPAAAAAASASWCGILAAQIAKLLFFVHLLAFVILVVFLLVHGFRHRSSTFHANHWFVPLLTSIAASSVASLLVLLLTLRFPRLALKNSLWLSPLLIFGLAFLLLGIGTSQGLAFAVLALILALAEALYACWIVPRLHHAYEVLSASISAAQVPPSTAAYASLTVLAGASYAAFWTLGVGGVAADDDSRFGPLYVVVLLLNLAWTMQVIKYLAHAAVARLAHARLAPWGEIEEGPGQAFWEVTTQALGDVCLGGTDEFLFSCTACCAGVAEGMVTRGNRWGFVHIGAYRKGFAQASWDVWDMFARKGMGRLVDRDITGSFCFMCGTAGGSTAALVAGSWVLALDKQLAGAAAVYPSRIAMAWPQACVAAYHVVYAENPHNRRLGSSLTDRIRELELSPD
;
A
#
# COMPACT_ATOMS: atom_id res chain seq x y z
N MET A 1 31.48 -46.28 20.43
CA MET A 1 32.66 -46.72 19.64
C MET A 1 32.86 -45.69 18.55
N GLY A 2 33.78 -44.73 18.66
CA GLY A 2 35.22 -44.88 18.85
C GLY A 2 35.87 -44.89 17.46
N MET A 3 36.21 -43.73 16.88
CA MET A 3 37.43 -42.93 17.04
C MET A 3 38.51 -43.21 15.97
N ARG A 4 38.86 -42.10 15.28
CA ARG A 4 40.19 -41.65 14.80
C ARG A 4 40.92 -42.39 13.67
N LYS A 5 41.30 -41.59 12.67
CA LYS A 5 42.67 -41.18 12.26
C LYS A 5 42.52 -40.26 11.02
N HIS A 6 43.32 -39.23 10.73
CA HIS A 6 44.46 -38.57 11.35
C HIS A 6 44.62 -37.20 10.63
N TYR A 7 45.02 -36.15 11.34
CA TYR A 7 45.33 -34.80 10.81
C TYR A 7 46.85 -34.66 10.63
N ARG A 8 47.31 -34.14 9.48
CA ARG A 8 48.57 -33.41 9.24
C ARG A 8 48.42 -32.87 7.79
N GLY A 9 48.35 -31.59 7.45
CA GLY A 9 48.95 -30.39 8.02
C GLY A 9 49.97 -29.90 7.00
N ASP A 10 49.56 -29.08 6.03
CA ASP A 10 50.45 -28.10 5.38
C ASP A 10 49.66 -26.98 4.68
N THR A 11 50.18 -25.77 4.88
CA THR A 11 49.63 -24.46 4.56
C THR A 11 50.16 -23.93 3.24
N SER A 12 49.29 -23.57 2.29
CA SER A 12 49.54 -22.48 1.32
C SER A 12 48.32 -22.21 0.46
N ILE A 13 47.84 -20.97 0.53
CA ILE A 13 46.77 -20.36 -0.27
C ILE A 13 47.28 -20.14 -1.71
N PRO A 14 46.43 -20.31 -2.75
CA PRO A 14 46.56 -19.50 -3.95
C PRO A 14 45.35 -18.59 -4.11
N ILE A 15 45.64 -17.30 -4.13
CA ILE A 15 44.77 -16.21 -4.56
C ILE A 15 44.69 -16.33 -6.09
N GLU A 16 43.49 -16.58 -6.64
CA GLU A 16 43.28 -16.48 -8.08
C GLU A 16 43.23 -14.99 -8.47
N GLU A 17 44.30 -14.59 -9.15
CA GLU A 17 44.58 -13.27 -9.69
C GLU A 17 43.84 -13.11 -11.03
N TRP A 18 42.84 -12.22 -11.06
CA TRP A 18 42.17 -11.82 -12.30
C TRP A 18 43.02 -10.75 -13.00
N GLU A 19 43.64 -11.15 -14.11
CA GLU A 19 44.49 -10.32 -14.96
C GLU A 19 43.63 -9.32 -15.76
N ASN A 20 43.72 -8.04 -15.39
CA ASN A 20 43.12 -6.91 -16.10
C ASN A 20 43.99 -6.52 -17.31
N GLN A 21 43.50 -6.75 -18.53
CA GLN A 21 43.97 -6.06 -19.73
C GLN A 21 43.03 -4.89 -20.07
N GLU A 22 43.45 -3.67 -19.72
CA GLU A 22 43.31 -2.51 -20.62
C GLU A 22 44.14 -1.35 -20.06
N GLY A 23 45.37 -1.23 -20.58
CA GLY A 23 46.22 -0.08 -20.37
C GLY A 23 45.80 1.06 -21.28
N ARG A 24 45.34 2.17 -20.71
CA ARG A 24 45.57 3.51 -21.26
C ARG A 24 45.58 4.56 -20.14
N ARG A 25 46.79 5.05 -19.84
CA ARG A 25 47.07 6.16 -18.93
C ARG A 25 46.39 7.43 -19.45
N PHE A 26 45.55 8.03 -18.61
CA PHE A 26 45.19 9.44 -18.69
C PHE A 26 46.30 10.27 -18.03
N ASN A 27 46.99 11.11 -18.82
CA ASN A 27 47.81 12.19 -18.29
C ASN A 27 46.92 13.44 -18.14
N LEU A 28 46.81 13.92 -16.91
CA LEU A 28 46.33 15.26 -16.57
C LEU A 28 47.51 16.22 -16.56
N THR A 29 47.48 17.27 -17.37
CA THR A 29 48.16 18.57 -17.15
C THR A 29 47.55 19.57 -18.15
N SER A 30 46.76 20.52 -17.65
CA SER A 30 47.14 21.94 -17.53
C SER A 30 47.15 22.72 -18.85
N THR A 31 46.06 23.47 -19.04
CA THR A 31 45.95 24.84 -19.58
C THR A 31 47.22 25.53 -20.12
N ALA A 32 47.13 26.06 -21.36
CA ALA A 32 47.16 27.50 -21.70
C ALA A 32 47.92 27.83 -23.01
N ALA A 33 47.31 28.73 -23.80
CA ALA A 33 47.90 29.64 -24.80
C ALA A 33 48.54 29.00 -26.05
N ALA A 34 48.70 29.65 -27.20
CA ALA A 34 48.06 30.76 -27.91
C ALA A 34 48.78 30.80 -29.27
N ALA A 35 48.10 31.31 -30.29
CA ALA A 35 48.66 31.89 -31.53
C ALA A 35 49.43 30.97 -32.52
N ALA A 36 48.90 30.91 -33.74
CA ALA A 36 49.52 31.47 -34.97
C ALA A 36 49.20 30.60 -36.20
N ALA A 37 48.44 31.18 -37.13
CA ALA A 37 48.47 30.80 -38.55
C ALA A 37 49.77 31.36 -39.19
N PRO A 38 50.21 30.90 -40.38
CA PRO A 38 49.56 31.36 -41.61
C PRO A 38 49.54 30.38 -42.82
N SER A 39 48.52 30.60 -43.66
CA SER A 39 48.47 30.55 -45.15
C SER A 39 49.30 29.54 -45.97
N SER A 40 48.64 28.83 -46.90
CA SER A 40 48.82 29.03 -48.37
C SER A 40 48.02 28.04 -49.24
N GLY A 41 47.36 28.56 -50.30
CA GLY A 41 47.02 27.89 -51.57
C GLY A 41 45.84 26.90 -51.53
N GLY A 42 44.73 27.03 -52.24
CA GLY A 42 44.48 27.66 -53.53
C GLY A 42 44.26 26.59 -54.61
N ARG A 43 43.01 26.15 -54.82
CA ARG A 43 42.49 25.78 -56.16
C ARG A 43 40.98 25.52 -56.15
N ALA A 44 40.30 26.26 -57.02
CA ALA A 44 38.90 26.13 -57.37
C ALA A 44 38.66 24.86 -58.21
N ALA A 45 37.51 24.21 -57.99
CA ALA A 45 36.83 23.39 -58.99
C ALA A 45 35.33 23.46 -58.73
N GLU A 46 34.65 24.12 -59.66
CA GLU A 46 33.22 24.37 -59.75
C GLU A 46 32.45 23.10 -60.13
N ARG A 47 31.45 22.69 -59.34
CA ARG A 47 30.41 21.74 -59.75
C ARG A 47 29.06 22.06 -59.10
N MET A 48 28.12 22.40 -59.98
CA MET A 48 26.67 22.10 -59.97
C MET A 48 25.84 22.40 -58.70
N ASN A 49 24.97 23.39 -58.85
CA ASN A 49 23.78 23.65 -58.04
C ASN A 49 22.86 22.41 -57.89
N LEU A 50 22.63 22.01 -56.64
CA LEU A 50 21.44 21.31 -56.17
C LEU A 50 21.07 21.97 -54.83
N PRO A 51 19.81 22.41 -54.62
CA PRO A 51 19.43 23.00 -53.33
C PRO A 51 19.33 21.90 -52.27
N ASN A 52 20.38 21.76 -51.46
CA ASN A 52 20.37 20.99 -50.24
C ASN A 52 19.50 21.71 -49.19
N ALA A 53 18.30 21.19 -48.96
CA ALA A 53 17.55 21.48 -47.75
C ALA A 53 18.32 20.90 -46.55
N PRO A 54 18.57 21.68 -45.48
CA PRO A 54 19.20 21.12 -44.29
C PRO A 54 18.20 20.19 -43.61
N ILE A 55 18.49 18.90 -43.65
CA ILE A 55 17.95 17.91 -42.72
C ILE A 55 18.38 18.40 -41.33
N GLN A 56 17.43 18.92 -40.55
CA GLN A 56 17.66 19.19 -39.14
C GLN A 56 18.02 17.85 -38.48
N MET A 57 19.31 17.71 -38.14
CA MET A 57 19.78 16.68 -37.24
C MET A 57 19.03 16.88 -35.92
N SER A 58 18.17 15.90 -35.64
CA SER A 58 17.50 15.66 -34.37
C SER A 58 18.39 16.11 -33.21
N SER A 59 17.97 17.16 -32.50
CA SER A 59 18.54 17.52 -31.21
C SER A 59 18.55 16.28 -30.34
N ALA A 60 19.73 15.92 -29.82
CA ALA A 60 19.88 14.89 -28.81
C ALA A 60 18.86 15.14 -27.68
N PRO A 61 18.20 14.09 -27.15
CA PRO A 61 17.29 14.27 -26.03
C PRO A 61 18.06 14.91 -24.85
N PRO A 62 17.46 15.87 -24.14
CA PRO A 62 18.09 16.47 -22.98
C PRO A 62 18.42 15.37 -21.96
N ASN A 63 19.62 15.46 -21.37
CA ASN A 63 20.05 14.61 -20.27
C ASN A 63 18.93 14.52 -19.22
N PRO A 64 18.52 13.32 -18.78
CA PRO A 64 17.45 13.19 -17.81
C PRO A 64 17.96 13.67 -16.45
N THR A 65 17.52 14.86 -16.03
CA THR A 65 17.53 15.21 -14.61
C THR A 65 16.79 14.12 -13.82
N PRO A 66 17.29 13.68 -12.65
CA PRO A 66 16.60 12.70 -11.82
C PRO A 66 15.13 13.11 -11.61
N PRO A 67 14.15 12.21 -11.77
CA PRO A 67 12.73 12.54 -11.71
C PRO A 67 12.31 13.25 -10.41
N ALA A 68 12.98 12.94 -9.29
CA ALA A 68 12.77 13.56 -7.99
C ALA A 68 13.25 15.03 -7.92
N ALA A 69 14.28 15.41 -8.69
CA ALA A 69 14.79 16.79 -8.72
C ALA A 69 13.83 17.73 -9.46
N ALA A 70 13.20 17.26 -10.53
CA ALA A 70 12.18 18.00 -11.26
C ALA A 70 10.87 18.16 -10.45
N ALA A 71 10.48 17.13 -9.68
CA ALA A 71 9.32 17.17 -8.79
C ALA A 71 9.52 18.10 -7.58
N ALA A 72 10.73 18.14 -7.02
CA ALA A 72 11.07 19.07 -5.93
C ALA A 72 11.03 20.54 -6.37
N ALA A 73 11.37 20.82 -7.65
CA ALA A 73 11.35 22.17 -8.21
C ALA A 73 9.93 22.72 -8.45
N SER A 74 8.90 21.86 -8.52
CA SER A 74 7.50 22.26 -8.75
C SER A 74 6.62 22.20 -7.50
N ALA A 75 7.19 21.85 -6.33
CA ALA A 75 6.43 21.72 -5.10
C ALA A 75 5.92 23.08 -4.59
N SER A 76 4.61 23.20 -4.36
CA SER A 76 4.02 24.41 -3.77
C SER A 76 4.32 24.49 -2.27
N TRP A 77 4.60 25.70 -1.77
CA TRP A 77 4.82 25.95 -0.33
C TRP A 77 3.65 25.48 0.54
N CYS A 78 2.41 25.65 0.07
CA CYS A 78 1.21 25.17 0.76
C CYS A 78 1.20 23.64 0.89
N GLY A 79 1.64 22.90 -0.13
CA GLY A 79 1.72 21.45 -0.08
C GLY A 79 2.74 20.94 0.94
N ILE A 80 3.93 21.55 0.95
CA ILE A 80 5.00 21.22 1.92
C ILE A 80 4.51 21.48 3.35
N LEU A 81 3.91 22.65 3.60
CA LEU A 81 3.38 23.00 4.91
C LEU A 81 2.28 22.03 5.35
N ALA A 82 1.34 21.70 4.46
CA ALA A 82 0.27 20.75 4.75
C ALA A 82 0.81 19.37 5.12
N ALA A 83 1.82 18.87 4.41
CA ALA A 83 2.47 17.59 4.73
C ALA A 83 3.16 17.63 6.10
N GLN A 84 3.87 18.71 6.43
CA GLN A 84 4.51 18.85 7.75
C GLN A 84 3.47 18.94 8.90
N ILE A 85 2.38 19.68 8.68
CA ILE A 85 1.28 19.76 9.65
C ILE A 85 0.64 18.38 9.84
N ALA A 86 0.35 17.66 8.76
CA ALA A 86 -0.23 16.31 8.84
C ALA A 86 0.69 15.33 9.58
N LYS A 87 2.00 15.39 9.31
CA LYS A 87 3.02 14.62 10.03
C LYS A 87 3.02 14.95 11.53
N LEU A 88 3.00 16.24 11.89
CA LEU A 88 2.94 16.68 13.28
C LEU A 88 1.66 16.22 13.96
N LEU A 89 0.51 16.41 13.32
CA LEU A 89 -0.81 15.99 13.82
C LEU A 89 -0.84 14.49 14.06
N PHE A 90 -0.26 13.69 13.18
CA PHE A 90 -0.17 12.24 13.35
C PHE A 90 0.65 11.86 14.59
N PHE A 91 1.80 12.49 14.84
CA PHE A 91 2.58 12.23 16.05
C PHE A 91 1.88 12.70 17.33
N VAL A 92 1.25 13.88 17.32
CA VAL A 92 0.46 14.39 18.44
C VAL A 92 -0.70 13.44 18.75
N HIS A 93 -1.37 12.93 17.72
CA HIS A 93 -2.41 11.92 17.83
C HIS A 93 -1.91 10.62 18.47
N LEU A 94 -0.77 10.09 18.04
CA LEU A 94 -0.17 8.89 18.63
C LEU A 94 0.19 9.12 20.12
N LEU A 95 0.75 10.29 20.46
CA LEU A 95 1.07 10.64 21.84
C LEU A 95 -0.21 10.77 22.69
N ALA A 96 -1.21 11.49 22.19
CA ALA A 96 -2.50 11.65 22.87
C ALA A 96 -3.18 10.30 23.11
N PHE A 97 -3.08 9.38 22.15
CA PHE A 97 -3.57 8.02 22.29
C PHE A 97 -2.85 7.22 23.37
N VAL A 98 -1.52 7.30 23.45
CA VAL A 98 -0.76 6.66 24.54
C VAL A 98 -1.19 7.21 25.89
N ILE A 99 -1.31 8.53 26.02
CA ILE A 99 -1.80 9.17 27.25
C ILE A 99 -3.21 8.69 27.60
N LEU A 100 -4.12 8.62 26.62
CA LEU A 100 -5.48 8.15 26.79
C LEU A 100 -5.51 6.68 27.26
N VAL A 101 -4.73 5.79 26.64
CA VAL A 101 -4.64 4.37 27.05
C VAL A 101 -4.15 4.26 28.49
N VAL A 102 -3.09 4.99 28.87
CA VAL A 102 -2.58 4.98 30.25
C VAL A 102 -3.63 5.49 31.23
N PHE A 103 -4.32 6.59 30.89
CA PHE A 103 -5.40 7.14 31.70
C PHE A 103 -6.54 6.13 31.90
N LEU A 104 -7.02 5.51 30.82
CA LEU A 104 -8.11 4.53 30.86
C LEU A 104 -7.73 3.28 31.65
N LEU A 105 -6.49 2.81 31.53
CA LEU A 105 -5.97 1.71 32.34
C LEU A 105 -5.98 2.08 33.82
N VAL A 106 -5.35 3.20 34.20
CA VAL A 106 -5.28 3.61 35.61
C VAL A 106 -6.67 3.83 36.19
N HIS A 107 -7.55 4.51 35.44
CA HIS A 107 -8.93 4.76 35.85
C HIS A 107 -9.72 3.46 36.01
N GLY A 108 -9.72 2.62 34.98
CA GLY A 108 -10.47 1.36 34.98
C GLY A 108 -9.98 0.36 36.03
N PHE A 109 -8.68 0.28 36.29
CA PHE A 109 -8.17 -0.62 37.35
C PHE A 109 -8.37 -0.06 38.77
N ARG A 110 -8.46 1.26 38.94
CA ARG A 110 -8.79 1.88 40.21
C ARG A 110 -10.27 1.69 40.58
N HIS A 111 -11.15 1.80 39.59
CA HIS A 111 -12.60 1.62 39.72
C HIS A 111 -13.06 0.25 39.23
N ARG A 112 -12.18 -0.76 39.35
CA ARG A 112 -12.37 -2.08 38.74
C ARG A 112 -13.65 -2.76 39.22
N SER A 113 -14.50 -3.13 38.28
CA SER A 113 -15.63 -4.03 38.53
C SER A 113 -15.18 -5.34 39.16
N SER A 114 -15.93 -5.84 40.14
CA SER A 114 -15.70 -7.17 40.72
C SER A 114 -15.88 -8.30 39.69
N THR A 115 -16.58 -8.02 38.59
CA THR A 115 -16.80 -8.98 37.50
C THR A 115 -15.68 -8.99 36.45
N PHE A 116 -14.81 -7.96 36.44
CA PHE A 116 -13.74 -7.83 35.45
C PHE A 116 -12.56 -8.76 35.73
N HIS A 117 -12.33 -9.70 34.81
CA HIS A 117 -11.22 -10.64 34.85
C HIS A 117 -10.32 -10.42 33.63
N ALA A 118 -9.12 -9.87 33.87
CA ALA A 118 -8.20 -9.45 32.82
C ALA A 118 -7.84 -10.61 31.85
N ASN A 119 -7.62 -11.82 32.37
CA ASN A 119 -7.32 -12.99 31.56
C ASN A 119 -8.45 -13.34 30.57
N HIS A 120 -9.71 -13.27 31.00
CA HIS A 120 -10.86 -13.57 30.14
C HIS A 120 -11.11 -12.48 29.08
N TRP A 121 -10.57 -11.28 29.26
CA TRP A 121 -10.69 -10.17 28.32
C TRP A 121 -9.53 -10.11 27.31
N PHE A 122 -8.29 -10.16 27.79
CA PHE A 122 -7.13 -9.97 26.92
C PHE A 122 -6.82 -11.23 26.09
N VAL A 123 -7.03 -12.44 26.61
CA VAL A 123 -6.71 -13.67 25.87
C VAL A 123 -7.54 -13.80 24.58
N PRO A 124 -8.87 -13.63 24.58
CA PRO A 124 -9.65 -13.65 23.34
C PRO A 124 -9.23 -12.59 22.33
N LEU A 125 -9.01 -11.35 22.78
CA LEU A 125 -8.64 -10.26 21.89
C LEU A 125 -7.25 -10.47 21.25
N LEU A 126 -6.25 -10.87 22.04
CA LEU A 126 -4.90 -11.12 21.54
C LEU A 126 -4.84 -12.34 20.61
N THR A 127 -5.56 -13.42 20.95
CA THR A 127 -5.64 -14.60 20.07
C THR A 127 -6.36 -14.30 18.76
N SER A 128 -7.39 -13.44 18.77
CA SER A 128 -8.04 -12.94 17.57
C SER A 128 -7.14 -12.07 16.69
N ILE A 129 -6.35 -11.17 17.29
CA ILE A 129 -5.36 -10.36 16.55
C ILE A 129 -4.31 -11.26 15.90
N ALA A 130 -3.81 -12.25 16.64
CA ALA A 130 -2.85 -13.22 16.11
C ALA A 130 -3.45 -14.03 14.95
N ALA A 131 -4.66 -14.58 15.12
CA ALA A 131 -5.35 -15.34 14.09
C ALA A 131 -5.60 -14.52 12.82
N SER A 132 -6.05 -13.27 12.98
CA SER A 132 -6.27 -12.36 11.85
C SER A 132 -4.97 -12.01 11.13
N SER A 133 -3.88 -11.79 11.87
CA SER A 133 -2.56 -11.49 11.30
C SER A 133 -2.02 -12.68 10.49
N VAL A 134 -2.20 -13.91 10.99
CA VAL A 134 -1.85 -15.12 10.23
C VAL A 134 -2.71 -15.25 8.97
N ALA A 135 -4.03 -15.08 9.09
CA ALA A 135 -4.93 -15.09 7.95
C ALA A 135 -4.56 -14.02 6.89
N SER A 136 -4.13 -12.84 7.34
CA SER A 136 -3.68 -11.74 6.47
C SER A 136 -2.46 -12.12 5.63
N LEU A 137 -1.47 -12.74 6.26
CA LEU A 137 -0.26 -13.22 5.57
C LEU A 137 -0.57 -14.38 4.62
N LEU A 138 -1.47 -15.30 5.02
CA LEU A 138 -1.93 -16.39 4.15
C LEU A 138 -2.64 -15.86 2.90
N VAL A 139 -3.53 -14.87 3.05
CA VAL A 139 -4.22 -14.24 1.93
C VAL A 139 -3.23 -13.48 1.04
N LEU A 140 -2.23 -12.79 1.61
CA LEU A 140 -1.15 -12.17 0.83
C LEU A 140 -0.37 -13.21 0.02
N LEU A 141 0.08 -14.29 0.65
CA LEU A 141 0.79 -15.36 -0.03
C LEU A 141 -0.06 -16.00 -1.14
N LEU A 142 -1.34 -16.27 -0.87
CA LEU A 142 -2.28 -16.80 -1.84
C LEU A 142 -2.46 -15.84 -3.03
N THR A 143 -2.54 -14.53 -2.76
CA THR A 143 -2.71 -13.49 -3.80
C THR A 143 -1.46 -13.37 -4.67
N LEU A 144 -0.27 -13.41 -4.09
CA LEU A 144 0.99 -13.32 -4.83
C LEU A 144 1.30 -14.59 -5.64
N ARG A 145 0.88 -15.76 -5.16
CA ARG A 145 1.15 -17.06 -5.83
C ARG A 145 0.06 -17.48 -6.80
N PHE A 146 -1.19 -17.25 -6.46
CA PHE A 146 -2.36 -17.69 -7.22
C PHE A 146 -3.44 -16.58 -7.26
N PRO A 147 -3.18 -15.46 -7.98
CA PRO A 147 -4.10 -14.31 -8.02
C PRO A 147 -5.54 -14.69 -8.36
N ARG A 148 -5.73 -15.58 -9.34
CA ARG A 148 -7.05 -16.07 -9.76
C ARG A 148 -7.80 -16.77 -8.64
N LEU A 149 -7.12 -17.63 -7.87
CA LEU A 149 -7.73 -18.38 -6.77
C LEU A 149 -8.03 -17.46 -5.59
N ALA A 150 -7.11 -16.56 -5.25
CA ALA A 150 -7.30 -15.56 -4.19
C ALA A 150 -8.53 -14.68 -4.47
N LEU A 151 -8.61 -14.15 -5.68
CA LEU A 151 -9.68 -13.26 -6.08
C LEU A 151 -11.03 -13.98 -6.10
N LYS A 152 -11.13 -15.18 -6.69
CA LYS A 152 -12.36 -15.98 -6.68
C LYS A 152 -12.80 -16.38 -5.26
N ASN A 153 -11.86 -16.82 -4.42
CA ASN A 153 -12.21 -17.33 -3.09
C ASN A 153 -12.56 -16.19 -2.12
N SER A 154 -11.86 -15.06 -2.16
CA SER A 154 -12.13 -13.92 -1.29
C SER A 154 -13.55 -13.35 -1.45
N LEU A 155 -14.09 -13.33 -2.69
CA LEU A 155 -15.42 -12.85 -3.02
C LEU A 155 -16.54 -13.60 -2.28
N TRP A 156 -16.36 -14.90 -2.08
CA TRP A 156 -17.36 -15.75 -1.42
C TRP A 156 -17.01 -15.99 0.04
N LEU A 157 -15.73 -16.08 0.38
CA LEU A 157 -15.28 -16.29 1.75
C LEU A 157 -15.70 -15.13 2.66
N SER A 158 -15.62 -13.89 2.19
CA SER A 158 -15.98 -12.72 2.99
C SER A 158 -17.45 -12.73 3.47
N PRO A 159 -18.46 -12.78 2.57
CA PRO A 159 -19.86 -12.82 3.00
C PRO A 159 -20.19 -14.07 3.83
N LEU A 160 -19.55 -15.21 3.55
CA LEU A 160 -19.72 -16.43 4.35
C LEU A 160 -19.21 -16.27 5.79
N LEU A 161 -18.04 -15.65 5.99
CA LEU A 161 -17.50 -15.40 7.32
C LEU A 161 -18.34 -14.38 8.10
N ILE A 162 -18.82 -13.32 7.43
CA ILE A 162 -19.72 -12.34 8.05
C ILE A 162 -21.05 -13.00 8.44
N PHE A 163 -21.59 -13.87 7.59
CA PHE A 163 -22.79 -14.63 7.89
C PHE A 163 -22.59 -15.56 9.09
N GLY A 164 -21.47 -16.28 9.14
CA GLY A 164 -21.09 -17.08 10.31
C GLY A 164 -20.96 -16.25 11.58
N LEU A 165 -20.39 -15.04 11.49
CA LEU A 165 -20.32 -14.09 12.60
C LEU A 165 -21.71 -13.68 13.08
N ALA A 166 -22.66 -13.45 12.17
CA ALA A 166 -24.04 -13.12 12.54
C ALA A 166 -24.70 -14.25 13.36
N PHE A 167 -24.53 -15.51 12.94
CA PHE A 167 -25.02 -16.65 13.71
C PHE A 167 -24.37 -16.77 15.08
N LEU A 168 -23.06 -16.53 15.17
CA LEU A 168 -22.35 -16.52 16.44
C LEU A 168 -22.92 -15.44 17.38
N LEU A 169 -23.17 -14.23 16.87
CA LEU A 169 -23.75 -13.13 17.63
C LEU A 169 -25.18 -13.43 18.10
N LEU A 170 -26.00 -14.08 17.27
CA LEU A 170 -27.33 -14.58 17.67
C LEU A 170 -27.24 -15.66 18.74
N GLY A 171 -26.26 -16.57 18.63
CA GLY A 171 -26.02 -17.64 19.60
C GLY A 171 -25.59 -17.15 20.98
N ILE A 172 -24.87 -16.01 21.05
CA ILE A 172 -24.51 -15.35 22.31
C ILE A 172 -25.75 -14.78 23.04
N GLY A 173 -26.83 -14.45 22.31
CA GLY A 173 -28.13 -14.12 22.90
C GLY A 173 -28.21 -12.79 23.67
N THR A 174 -27.28 -11.85 23.45
CA THR A 174 -27.33 -10.51 24.08
C THR A 174 -28.13 -9.51 23.24
N SER A 175 -28.74 -8.52 23.89
CA SER A 175 -29.50 -7.45 23.19
C SER A 175 -28.63 -6.64 22.23
N GLN A 176 -27.39 -6.34 22.63
CA GLN A 176 -26.38 -5.73 21.76
C GLN A 176 -25.96 -6.68 20.63
N GLY A 177 -25.77 -7.96 20.94
CA GLY A 177 -25.44 -9.00 19.96
C GLY A 177 -26.49 -9.14 18.86
N LEU A 178 -27.79 -9.02 19.19
CA LEU A 178 -28.87 -9.02 18.19
C LEU A 178 -28.74 -7.87 17.20
N ALA A 179 -28.49 -6.65 17.67
CA ALA A 179 -28.33 -5.48 16.79
C ALA A 179 -27.13 -5.66 15.84
N PHE A 180 -25.99 -6.11 16.36
CA PHE A 180 -24.80 -6.39 15.54
C PHE A 180 -25.00 -7.58 14.59
N ALA A 181 -25.78 -8.59 14.98
CA ALA A 181 -26.11 -9.72 14.12
C ALA A 181 -26.97 -9.29 12.93
N VAL A 182 -28.00 -8.46 13.15
CA VAL A 182 -28.83 -7.91 12.06
C VAL A 182 -27.96 -7.10 11.09
N LEU A 183 -27.08 -6.24 11.62
CA LEU A 183 -26.15 -5.47 10.79
C LEU A 183 -25.21 -6.39 9.99
N ALA A 184 -24.67 -7.43 10.61
CA ALA A 184 -23.81 -8.41 9.95
C ALA A 184 -24.57 -9.18 8.84
N LEU A 185 -25.83 -9.56 9.05
CA LEU A 185 -26.65 -10.20 8.02
C LEU A 185 -26.89 -9.28 6.81
N ILE A 186 -27.18 -8.00 7.07
CA ILE A 186 -27.33 -6.99 6.00
C ILE A 186 -26.02 -6.84 5.24
N LEU A 187 -24.88 -6.75 5.94
CA LEU A 187 -23.57 -6.65 5.31
C LEU A 187 -23.23 -7.89 4.48
N ALA A 188 -23.49 -9.09 5.01
CA ALA A 188 -23.25 -10.36 4.32
C ALA A 188 -24.09 -10.46 3.05
N LEU A 189 -25.36 -10.04 3.10
CA LEU A 189 -26.23 -10.00 1.93
C LEU A 189 -25.73 -8.98 0.89
N ALA A 190 -25.37 -7.77 1.33
CA ALA A 190 -24.83 -6.74 0.44
C ALA A 190 -23.53 -7.19 -0.23
N GLU A 191 -22.59 -7.78 0.51
CA GLU A 191 -21.34 -8.33 -0.04
C GLU A 191 -21.61 -9.49 -1.00
N ALA A 192 -22.57 -10.38 -0.70
CA ALA A 192 -22.94 -11.48 -1.59
C ALA A 192 -23.57 -10.99 -2.90
N LEU A 193 -24.47 -10.01 -2.83
CA LEU A 193 -25.07 -9.37 -4.01
C LEU A 193 -24.00 -8.66 -4.85
N TYR A 194 -23.08 -7.95 -4.20
CA TYR A 194 -21.95 -7.32 -4.86
C TYR A 194 -21.02 -8.35 -5.52
N ALA A 195 -20.73 -9.47 -4.85
CA ALA A 195 -19.95 -10.57 -5.39
C ALA A 195 -20.60 -11.17 -6.65
N CYS A 196 -21.93 -11.30 -6.67
CA CYS A 196 -22.68 -11.70 -7.87
C CYS A 196 -22.56 -10.67 -9.00
N TRP A 197 -22.69 -9.37 -8.69
CA TRP A 197 -22.63 -8.29 -9.67
C TRP A 197 -21.27 -8.17 -10.36
N ILE A 198 -20.18 -8.49 -9.65
CA ILE A 198 -18.82 -8.31 -10.15
C ILE A 198 -18.27 -9.51 -10.92
N VAL A 199 -18.97 -10.66 -10.91
CA VAL A 199 -18.55 -11.91 -11.61
C VAL A 199 -18.09 -11.68 -13.06
N PRO A 200 -18.80 -10.90 -13.90
CA PRO A 200 -18.37 -10.67 -15.28
C PRO A 200 -17.04 -9.92 -15.40
N ARG A 201 -16.66 -9.14 -14.39
CA ARG A 201 -15.44 -8.32 -14.37
C ARG A 201 -14.22 -9.08 -13.86
N LEU A 202 -14.42 -10.27 -13.28
CA LEU A 202 -13.36 -11.05 -12.62
C LEU A 202 -12.26 -11.50 -13.56
N HIS A 203 -12.63 -11.80 -14.82
CA HIS A 203 -11.67 -12.29 -15.81
C HIS A 203 -10.56 -11.26 -16.02
N HIS A 204 -10.97 -10.06 -16.40
CA HIS A 204 -10.05 -8.94 -16.60
C HIS A 204 -9.28 -8.58 -15.31
N ALA A 205 -9.95 -8.60 -14.16
CA ALA A 205 -9.32 -8.26 -12.89
C ALA A 205 -8.18 -9.21 -12.51
N TYR A 206 -8.33 -10.52 -12.72
CA TYR A 206 -7.23 -11.45 -12.46
C TYR A 206 -6.10 -11.27 -13.47
N GLU A 207 -6.41 -10.94 -14.74
CA GLU A 207 -5.38 -10.70 -15.75
C GLU A 207 -4.52 -9.50 -15.38
N VAL A 208 -5.14 -8.37 -15.01
CA VAL A 208 -4.44 -7.17 -14.56
C VAL A 208 -3.67 -7.44 -13.26
N LEU A 209 -4.26 -8.15 -12.30
CA LEU A 209 -3.58 -8.48 -11.04
C LEU A 209 -2.37 -9.40 -11.29
N SER A 210 -2.50 -10.42 -12.14
CA SER A 210 -1.41 -11.33 -12.47
C SER A 210 -0.33 -10.65 -13.32
N ALA A 211 -0.72 -9.85 -14.31
CA ALA A 211 0.19 -9.08 -15.16
C ALA A 211 0.97 -8.06 -14.32
N SER A 212 0.31 -7.31 -13.45
CA SER A 212 0.99 -6.32 -12.59
C SER A 212 1.98 -6.95 -11.61
N ILE A 213 1.63 -8.05 -10.95
CA ILE A 213 2.55 -8.76 -10.03
C ILE A 213 3.73 -9.36 -10.82
N SER A 214 3.47 -10.00 -11.95
CA SER A 214 4.51 -10.63 -12.77
C SER A 214 5.42 -9.63 -13.48
N ALA A 215 4.92 -8.47 -13.89
CA ALA A 215 5.69 -7.42 -14.54
C ALA A 215 6.51 -6.59 -13.54
N ALA A 216 5.96 -6.31 -12.35
CA ALA A 216 6.67 -5.53 -11.33
C ALA A 216 7.88 -6.26 -10.76
N GLN A 217 7.86 -7.60 -10.68
CA GLN A 217 8.96 -8.45 -10.19
C GLN A 217 9.63 -7.89 -8.92
N VAL A 218 8.79 -7.44 -7.98
CA VAL A 218 9.25 -6.83 -6.73
C VAL A 218 10.11 -7.85 -5.96
N PRO A 219 11.27 -7.45 -5.39
CA PRO A 219 12.19 -8.39 -4.77
C PRO A 219 11.52 -9.28 -3.71
N PRO A 220 11.87 -10.58 -3.61
CA PRO A 220 11.28 -11.49 -2.63
C PRO A 220 11.55 -11.05 -1.18
N SER A 221 12.63 -10.31 -0.92
CA SER A 221 12.94 -9.69 0.37
C SER A 221 11.87 -8.68 0.83
N THR A 222 11.03 -8.17 -0.08
CA THR A 222 9.87 -7.33 0.25
C THR A 222 8.85 -8.06 1.12
N ALA A 223 8.81 -9.40 1.08
CA ALA A 223 7.97 -10.20 1.98
C ALA A 223 8.32 -10.02 3.45
N ALA A 224 9.59 -9.79 3.78
CA ALA A 224 9.98 -9.47 5.15
C ALA A 224 9.38 -8.13 5.59
N TYR A 225 9.46 -7.09 4.74
CA TYR A 225 8.92 -5.76 5.02
C TYR A 225 7.39 -5.74 5.07
N ALA A 226 6.72 -6.44 4.16
CA ALA A 226 5.26 -6.62 4.21
C ALA A 226 4.85 -7.32 5.52
N SER A 227 5.57 -8.37 5.92
CA SER A 227 5.33 -9.04 7.19
C SER A 227 5.56 -8.12 8.39
N LEU A 228 6.63 -7.31 8.37
CA LEU A 228 6.90 -6.30 9.40
C LEU A 228 5.78 -5.26 9.49
N THR A 229 5.19 -4.82 8.37
CA THR A 229 4.05 -3.88 8.42
C THR A 229 2.79 -4.51 8.99
N VAL A 230 2.52 -5.79 8.69
CA VAL A 230 1.42 -6.53 9.33
C VAL A 230 1.67 -6.70 10.82
N LEU A 231 2.90 -7.02 11.23
CA LEU A 231 3.30 -7.12 12.64
C LEU A 231 3.21 -5.78 13.38
N ALA A 232 3.58 -4.68 12.73
CA ALA A 232 3.42 -3.33 13.28
C ALA A 232 1.94 -3.01 13.52
N GLY A 233 1.06 -3.31 12.55
CA GLY A 233 -0.39 -3.21 12.72
C GLY A 233 -0.91 -4.10 13.86
N ALA A 234 -0.49 -5.37 13.92
CA ALA A 234 -0.89 -6.29 14.96
C ALA A 234 -0.44 -5.83 16.36
N SER A 235 0.78 -5.30 16.48
CA SER A 235 1.32 -4.77 17.72
C SER A 235 0.59 -3.50 18.16
N TYR A 236 0.27 -2.61 17.21
CA TYR A 236 -0.56 -1.44 17.49
C TYR A 236 -1.95 -1.83 17.98
N ALA A 237 -2.58 -2.80 17.33
CA ALA A 237 -3.87 -3.34 17.77
C ALA A 237 -3.79 -4.01 19.15
N ALA A 238 -2.72 -4.75 19.42
CA ALA A 238 -2.53 -5.36 20.73
C ALA A 238 -2.42 -4.28 21.82
N PHE A 239 -1.67 -3.20 21.58
CA PHE A 239 -1.62 -2.05 22.48
C PHE A 239 -2.99 -1.37 22.62
N TRP A 240 -3.74 -1.25 21.52
CA TRP A 240 -5.10 -0.70 21.52
C TRP A 240 -6.08 -1.49 22.40
N THR A 241 -5.93 -2.83 22.49
CA THR A 241 -6.79 -3.64 23.38
C THR A 241 -6.63 -3.26 24.85
N LEU A 242 -5.50 -2.67 25.26
CA LEU A 242 -5.30 -2.14 26.61
C LEU A 242 -6.27 -0.98 26.91
N GLY A 243 -6.47 -0.07 25.95
CA GLY A 243 -7.40 1.05 26.10
C GLY A 243 -8.84 0.59 26.24
N VAL A 244 -9.27 -0.34 25.38
CA VAL A 244 -10.62 -0.93 25.46
C VAL A 244 -10.80 -1.74 26.73
N GLY A 245 -9.79 -2.49 27.15
CA GLY A 245 -9.80 -3.21 28.43
C GLY A 245 -9.94 -2.27 29.63
N GLY A 246 -9.31 -1.09 29.58
CA GLY A 246 -9.48 -0.03 30.58
C GLY A 246 -10.91 0.49 30.66
N VAL A 247 -11.55 0.75 29.51
CA VAL A 247 -12.97 1.13 29.44
C VAL A 247 -13.87 0.00 29.96
N ALA A 248 -13.58 -1.24 29.59
CA ALA A 248 -14.37 -2.40 29.98
C ALA A 248 -14.23 -2.76 31.48
N ALA A 249 -13.16 -2.32 32.14
CA ALA A 249 -12.97 -2.52 33.57
C ALA A 249 -13.76 -1.53 34.44
N ASP A 250 -14.22 -0.43 33.85
CA ASP A 250 -14.87 0.71 34.52
C ASP A 250 -16.40 0.68 34.34
N ASP A 251 -17.12 0.19 35.35
CA ASP A 251 -18.59 0.05 35.31
C ASP A 251 -19.35 1.39 35.44
N ASP A 252 -18.71 2.47 35.91
CA ASP A 252 -19.37 3.76 36.21
C ASP A 252 -19.06 4.85 35.16
N SER A 253 -18.38 4.48 34.08
CA SER A 253 -17.91 5.43 33.07
C SER A 253 -19.05 5.97 32.21
N ARG A 254 -19.61 7.14 32.57
CA ARG A 254 -20.60 7.86 31.73
C ARG A 254 -20.09 8.12 30.30
N PHE A 255 -18.78 8.23 30.12
CA PHE A 255 -18.12 8.49 28.85
C PHE A 255 -17.59 7.22 28.16
N GLY A 256 -17.85 6.02 28.68
CA GLY A 256 -17.39 4.74 28.12
C GLY A 256 -17.62 4.61 26.60
N PRO A 257 -18.85 4.83 26.09
CA PRO A 257 -19.12 4.77 24.65
C PRO A 257 -18.32 5.80 23.84
N LEU A 258 -18.13 7.02 24.37
CA LEU A 258 -17.34 8.07 23.70
C LEU A 258 -15.87 7.66 23.60
N TYR A 259 -15.31 7.09 24.67
CA TYR A 259 -13.94 6.56 24.63
C TYR A 259 -13.78 5.45 23.60
N VAL A 260 -14.74 4.52 23.50
CA VAL A 260 -14.72 3.47 22.48
C VAL A 260 -14.73 4.07 21.07
N VAL A 261 -15.58 5.08 20.80
CA VAL A 261 -15.61 5.76 19.49
C VAL A 261 -14.28 6.44 19.17
N VAL A 262 -13.69 7.17 20.13
CA VAL A 262 -12.38 7.81 19.95
C VAL A 262 -11.28 6.78 19.70
N LEU A 263 -11.28 5.67 20.45
CA LEU A 263 -10.36 4.55 20.26
C LEU A 263 -10.52 3.93 18.87
N LEU A 264 -11.75 3.71 18.39
CA LEU A 264 -12.01 3.16 17.06
C LEU A 264 -11.55 4.10 15.94
N LEU A 265 -11.81 5.41 16.05
CA LEU A 265 -11.32 6.42 15.10
C LEU A 265 -9.78 6.41 15.05
N ASN A 266 -9.14 6.32 16.21
CA ASN A 266 -7.69 6.21 16.31
C ASN A 266 -7.14 4.95 15.63
N LEU A 267 -7.78 3.80 15.86
CA LEU A 267 -7.40 2.54 15.24
C LEU A 267 -7.54 2.62 13.72
N ALA A 268 -8.68 3.14 13.23
CA ALA A 268 -8.98 3.25 11.81
C ALA A 268 -7.94 4.13 11.09
N TRP A 269 -7.67 5.33 11.60
CA TRP A 269 -6.73 6.25 10.97
C TRP A 269 -5.28 5.72 10.99
N THR A 270 -4.83 5.17 12.13
CA THR A 270 -3.46 4.66 12.26
C THR A 270 -3.22 3.44 11.36
N MET A 271 -4.18 2.52 11.28
CA MET A 271 -4.09 1.36 10.38
C MET A 271 -4.06 1.79 8.91
N GLN A 272 -4.80 2.86 8.56
CA GLN A 272 -4.81 3.40 7.21
C GLN A 272 -3.46 4.03 6.82
N VAL A 273 -2.82 4.76 7.74
CA VAL A 273 -1.46 5.30 7.53
C VAL A 273 -0.46 4.16 7.32
N ILE A 274 -0.49 3.11 8.17
CA ILE A 274 0.40 1.94 8.01
C ILE A 274 0.18 1.27 6.64
N LYS A 275 -1.08 1.08 6.23
CA LYS A 275 -1.44 0.50 4.93
C LYS A 275 -0.84 1.31 3.78
N TYR A 276 -1.00 2.64 3.79
CA TYR A 276 -0.54 3.46 2.69
C TYR A 276 0.97 3.72 2.68
N LEU A 277 1.64 3.66 3.83
CA LEU A 277 3.11 3.62 3.87
C LEU A 277 3.61 2.36 3.15
N ALA A 278 3.03 1.20 3.44
CA ALA A 278 3.35 -0.05 2.75
C ALA A 278 3.02 0.04 1.25
N HIS A 279 1.85 0.60 0.91
CA HIS A 279 1.41 0.76 -0.47
C HIS A 279 2.37 1.66 -1.27
N ALA A 280 2.71 2.85 -0.76
CA ALA A 280 3.61 3.78 -1.43
C ALA A 280 5.04 3.23 -1.56
N ALA A 281 5.54 2.51 -0.54
CA ALA A 281 6.85 1.86 -0.60
C ALA A 281 6.91 0.75 -1.65
N VAL A 282 5.89 -0.12 -1.71
CA VAL A 282 5.81 -1.16 -2.74
C VAL A 282 5.56 -0.55 -4.12
N ALA A 283 4.75 0.51 -4.22
CA ALA A 283 4.49 1.20 -5.48
C ALA A 283 5.76 1.83 -6.03
N ARG A 284 6.63 2.38 -5.18
CA ARG A 284 7.97 2.87 -5.56
C ARG A 284 8.82 1.74 -6.15
N LEU A 285 8.90 0.59 -5.47
CA LEU A 285 9.64 -0.58 -5.97
C LEU A 285 9.08 -1.08 -7.30
N ALA A 286 7.75 -1.21 -7.41
CA ALA A 286 7.09 -1.64 -8.63
C ALA A 286 7.30 -0.66 -9.77
N HIS A 287 7.16 0.65 -9.52
CA HIS A 287 7.40 1.71 -10.50
C HIS A 287 8.85 1.70 -10.99
N ALA A 288 9.84 1.61 -10.09
CA ALA A 288 11.26 1.54 -10.44
C ALA A 288 11.59 0.36 -11.36
N ARG A 289 10.88 -0.77 -11.23
CA ARG A 289 11.06 -1.96 -12.08
C ARG A 289 10.28 -1.90 -13.39
N LEU A 290 9.12 -1.25 -13.39
CA LEU A 290 8.28 -1.12 -14.57
C LEU A 290 8.73 0.02 -15.49
N ALA A 291 9.28 1.10 -14.95
CA ALA A 291 9.67 2.29 -15.69
C ALA A 291 10.84 2.00 -16.66
N PRO A 292 10.82 2.55 -17.90
CA PRO A 292 11.87 2.28 -18.91
C PRO A 292 13.29 2.68 -18.50
N TRP A 293 13.43 3.64 -17.57
CA TRP A 293 14.70 4.20 -17.10
C TRP A 293 15.16 3.63 -15.76
N GLY A 294 14.55 2.52 -15.32
CA GLY A 294 14.84 1.86 -14.05
C GLY A 294 16.21 1.19 -14.02
N GLU A 295 17.27 1.99 -13.94
CA GLU A 295 18.65 1.51 -13.73
C GLU A 295 19.02 1.40 -12.24
N ILE A 296 18.21 1.98 -11.35
CA ILE A 296 18.48 1.94 -9.90
C ILE A 296 17.83 0.70 -9.30
N GLU A 297 18.67 -0.28 -8.94
CA GLU A 297 18.25 -1.41 -8.14
C GLU A 297 17.99 -0.97 -6.69
N GLU A 298 16.82 -0.37 -6.45
CA GLU A 298 16.42 0.03 -5.10
C GLU A 298 16.06 -1.21 -4.26
N GLY A 299 16.76 -1.35 -3.13
CA GLY A 299 16.45 -2.39 -2.14
C GLY A 299 15.14 -2.08 -1.39
N PRO A 300 14.34 -3.10 -1.00
CA PRO A 300 13.10 -2.86 -0.27
C PRO A 300 13.27 -2.06 1.03
N GLY A 301 14.39 -2.25 1.74
CA GLY A 301 14.68 -1.48 2.96
C GLY A 301 14.80 0.02 2.72
N GLN A 302 15.47 0.42 1.63
CA GLN A 302 15.60 1.82 1.27
C GLN A 302 14.24 2.42 0.88
N ALA A 303 13.45 1.72 0.07
CA ALA A 303 12.13 2.20 -0.33
C ALA A 303 11.19 2.41 0.86
N PHE A 304 11.13 1.45 1.79
CA PHE A 304 10.31 1.57 3.01
C PHE A 304 10.83 2.69 3.94
N TRP A 305 12.14 2.82 4.10
CA TRP A 305 12.76 3.87 4.90
C TRP A 305 12.46 5.27 4.35
N GLU A 306 12.66 5.47 3.05
CA GLU A 306 12.45 6.78 2.41
C GLU A 306 10.99 7.21 2.48
N VAL A 307 10.05 6.31 2.14
CA VAL A 307 8.63 6.61 2.23
C VAL A 307 8.21 6.94 3.67
N THR A 308 8.68 6.16 4.65
CA THR A 308 8.33 6.38 6.07
C THR A 308 8.93 7.66 6.65
N THR A 309 10.10 8.11 6.17
CA THR A 309 10.76 9.29 6.74
C THR A 309 10.39 10.58 6.02
N GLN A 310 10.28 10.52 4.69
CA GLN A 310 10.16 11.69 3.82
C GLN A 310 8.73 11.92 3.33
N ALA A 311 7.95 10.86 3.10
CA ALA A 311 6.59 10.96 2.57
C ALA A 311 5.49 10.76 3.62
N LEU A 312 5.84 10.58 4.90
CA LEU A 312 4.87 10.33 5.97
C LEU A 312 3.75 11.38 6.03
N GLY A 313 4.10 12.67 5.90
CA GLY A 313 3.13 13.76 5.92
C GLY A 313 2.09 13.66 4.81
N ASP A 314 2.55 13.42 3.58
CA ASP A 314 1.67 13.20 2.43
C ASP A 314 0.84 11.93 2.55
N VAL A 315 1.41 10.88 3.13
CA VAL A 315 0.68 9.64 3.40
C VAL A 315 -0.40 9.83 4.47
N CYS A 316 -0.13 10.64 5.49
CA CYS A 316 -1.12 11.00 6.51
C CYS A 316 -2.29 11.80 5.92
N LEU A 317 -2.02 12.70 4.95
CA LEU A 317 -3.07 13.43 4.21
C LEU A 317 -3.91 12.48 3.36
N GLY A 318 -3.31 11.57 2.60
CA GLY A 318 -4.09 10.62 1.80
C GLY A 318 -4.81 9.55 2.63
N GLY A 319 -4.37 9.31 3.86
CA GLY A 319 -5.02 8.41 4.81
C GLY A 319 -6.41 8.87 5.27
N THR A 320 -6.76 10.16 5.12
CA THR A 320 -8.07 10.67 5.57
C THR A 320 -9.20 10.45 4.57
N ASP A 321 -8.87 10.22 3.30
CA ASP A 321 -9.88 10.20 2.22
C ASP A 321 -10.75 8.95 2.28
N GLU A 322 -10.18 7.75 2.36
CA GLU A 322 -10.96 6.49 2.41
C GLU A 322 -11.84 6.34 3.67
N PHE A 323 -11.49 6.99 4.79
CA PHE A 323 -12.29 6.95 6.03
C PHE A 323 -13.58 7.80 5.89
N LEU A 324 -13.49 8.96 5.24
CA LEU A 324 -14.65 9.79 4.92
C LEU A 324 -15.58 9.08 3.93
N PHE A 325 -15.04 8.40 2.92
CA PHE A 325 -15.82 7.70 1.90
C PHE A 325 -16.68 6.52 2.41
N SER A 326 -16.36 5.90 3.55
CA SER A 326 -17.20 4.82 4.12
C SER A 326 -18.50 5.32 4.74
N CYS A 327 -18.63 6.62 5.03
CA CYS A 327 -19.81 7.20 5.67
C CYS A 327 -20.51 8.29 4.82
N THR A 328 -19.89 8.81 3.76
CA THR A 328 -20.41 9.96 2.99
C THR A 328 -20.77 9.66 1.53
N ALA A 329 -21.35 8.48 1.24
CA ALA A 329 -21.87 8.16 -0.10
C ALA A 329 -23.12 8.99 -0.53
N CYS A 330 -23.52 10.04 0.20
CA CYS A 330 -24.68 10.89 -0.13
C CYS A 330 -24.34 12.20 -0.86
N CYS A 331 -23.08 12.54 -1.15
CA CYS A 331 -22.72 13.84 -1.73
C CYS A 331 -22.08 13.71 -3.13
N ALA A 332 -22.91 13.56 -4.17
CA ALA A 332 -22.45 13.42 -5.55
C ALA A 332 -21.70 14.65 -6.11
N GLY A 333 -21.85 15.85 -5.51
CA GLY A 333 -21.18 17.08 -5.96
C GLY A 333 -19.79 17.34 -5.36
N VAL A 334 -19.44 16.71 -4.24
CA VAL A 334 -18.13 16.86 -3.57
C VAL A 334 -17.13 15.80 -4.07
N ALA A 335 -17.64 14.69 -4.62
CA ALA A 335 -16.86 13.55 -5.06
C ALA A 335 -15.87 13.88 -6.20
N GLU A 336 -16.24 14.69 -7.20
CA GLU A 336 -15.37 14.99 -8.35
C GLU A 336 -14.16 15.86 -7.97
N GLY A 337 -14.38 16.86 -7.10
CA GLY A 337 -13.31 17.69 -6.52
C GLY A 337 -12.42 16.94 -5.52
N MET A 338 -12.93 15.87 -4.90
CA MET A 338 -12.17 15.00 -4.00
C MET A 338 -11.39 13.92 -4.76
N VAL A 339 -11.94 13.30 -5.81
CA VAL A 339 -11.24 12.28 -6.62
C VAL A 339 -10.03 12.87 -7.35
N THR A 340 -10.13 14.12 -7.81
CA THR A 340 -9.01 14.86 -8.44
C THR A 340 -7.92 15.24 -7.46
N ARG A 341 -8.23 15.44 -6.17
CA ARG A 341 -7.28 15.87 -5.13
C ARG A 341 -6.85 14.76 -4.17
N GLY A 342 -7.53 13.62 -4.21
CA GLY A 342 -7.39 12.53 -3.27
C GLY A 342 -7.79 11.20 -3.90
N ASN A 343 -6.81 10.47 -4.41
CA ASN A 343 -7.01 9.14 -4.97
C ASN A 343 -5.82 8.24 -4.67
N ARG A 344 -6.09 6.93 -4.54
CA ARG A 344 -5.03 5.96 -4.21
C ARG A 344 -3.92 5.88 -5.25
N TRP A 345 -4.21 6.22 -6.51
CA TRP A 345 -3.24 6.13 -7.60
C TRP A 345 -2.12 7.17 -7.42
N GLY A 346 -2.42 8.31 -6.76
CA GLY A 346 -1.44 9.32 -6.36
C GLY A 346 -0.32 8.78 -5.46
N PHE A 347 -0.55 7.71 -4.68
CA PHE A 347 0.52 7.10 -3.87
C PHE A 347 1.67 6.54 -4.70
N VAL A 348 1.45 6.21 -5.98
CA VAL A 348 2.53 5.84 -6.90
C VAL A 348 3.46 7.02 -7.13
N HIS A 349 2.91 8.22 -7.37
CA HIS A 349 3.71 9.43 -7.56
C HIS A 349 4.34 9.95 -6.26
N ILE A 350 3.70 9.75 -5.11
CA ILE A 350 4.34 9.98 -3.80
C ILE A 350 5.55 9.06 -3.64
N GLY A 351 5.37 7.76 -3.91
CA GLY A 351 6.40 6.75 -3.81
C GLY A 351 7.54 6.97 -4.80
N ALA A 352 7.25 7.10 -6.09
CA ALA A 352 8.24 7.20 -7.16
C ALA A 352 8.92 8.58 -7.25
N TYR A 353 8.12 9.65 -7.21
CA TYR A 353 8.57 11.00 -7.52
C TYR A 353 8.68 11.93 -6.31
N ARG A 354 8.27 11.48 -5.11
CA ARG A 354 8.22 12.31 -3.88
C ARG A 354 7.39 13.58 -4.03
N LYS A 355 6.30 13.49 -4.80
CA LYS A 355 5.34 14.58 -4.94
C LYS A 355 4.44 14.65 -3.71
N GLY A 356 4.00 15.87 -3.35
CA GLY A 356 3.01 16.06 -2.31
C GLY A 356 1.66 15.43 -2.68
N PHE A 357 0.88 14.96 -1.70
CA PHE A 357 -0.31 14.12 -1.94
C PHE A 357 -1.29 14.71 -2.96
N ALA A 358 -1.75 15.94 -2.75
CA ALA A 358 -2.73 16.56 -3.65
C ALA A 358 -2.20 16.73 -5.09
N GLN A 359 -0.92 17.10 -5.24
CA GLN A 359 -0.30 17.22 -6.56
C GLN A 359 -0.14 15.85 -7.21
N ALA A 360 0.28 14.84 -6.44
CA ALA A 360 0.46 13.48 -6.89
C ALA A 360 -0.87 12.89 -7.39
N SER A 361 -1.95 13.06 -6.63
CA SER A 361 -3.29 12.62 -7.02
C SER A 361 -3.82 13.34 -8.25
N TRP A 362 -3.62 14.66 -8.35
CA TRP A 362 -4.05 15.44 -9.51
C TRP A 362 -3.29 15.03 -10.78
N ASP A 363 -1.96 14.94 -10.71
CA ASP A 363 -1.12 14.57 -11.85
C ASP A 363 -1.50 13.20 -12.42
N VAL A 364 -1.71 12.20 -11.54
CA VAL A 364 -2.10 10.86 -11.98
C VAL A 364 -3.49 10.87 -12.60
N TRP A 365 -4.45 11.58 -11.99
CA TRP A 365 -5.81 11.64 -12.51
C TRP A 365 -5.90 12.39 -13.84
N ASP A 366 -5.21 13.52 -13.97
CA ASP A 366 -5.11 14.28 -15.23
C ASP A 366 -4.49 13.41 -16.34
N MET A 367 -3.47 12.61 -16.00
CA MET A 367 -2.86 11.67 -16.93
C MET A 367 -3.84 10.58 -17.38
N PHE A 368 -4.58 9.98 -16.45
CA PHE A 368 -5.63 9.01 -16.78
C PHE A 368 -6.73 9.61 -17.66
N ALA A 369 -7.18 10.81 -17.35
CA ALA A 369 -8.18 11.52 -18.14
C ALA A 369 -7.70 11.76 -19.57
N ARG A 370 -6.48 12.29 -19.75
CA ARG A 370 -5.88 12.53 -21.08
C ARG A 370 -5.67 11.26 -21.90
N LYS A 371 -5.46 10.12 -21.24
CA LYS A 371 -5.25 8.81 -21.88
C LYS A 371 -6.54 7.99 -22.05
N GLY A 372 -7.71 8.54 -21.72
CA GLY A 372 -8.98 7.82 -21.82
C GLY A 372 -9.11 6.66 -20.83
N MET A 373 -8.29 6.62 -19.78
CA MET A 373 -8.25 5.51 -18.81
C MET A 373 -9.32 5.61 -17.72
N GLY A 374 -10.20 6.62 -17.74
CA GLY A 374 -11.25 6.81 -16.73
C GLY A 374 -12.13 5.56 -16.56
N ARG A 375 -12.70 5.04 -17.66
CA ARG A 375 -13.54 3.82 -17.61
C ARG A 375 -12.80 2.58 -17.11
N LEU A 376 -11.51 2.49 -17.41
CA LEU A 376 -10.67 1.37 -16.96
C LEU A 376 -10.47 1.43 -15.44
N VAL A 377 -10.13 2.61 -14.93
CA VAL A 377 -9.93 2.87 -13.50
C VAL A 377 -11.22 2.71 -12.70
N ASP A 378 -12.36 3.19 -13.22
CA ASP A 378 -13.67 3.05 -12.57
C ASP A 378 -14.15 1.60 -12.53
N ARG A 379 -13.69 0.76 -13.48
CA ARG A 379 -13.97 -0.67 -13.51
C ARG A 379 -12.93 -1.51 -12.76
N ASP A 380 -11.91 -0.90 -12.16
CA ASP A 380 -10.95 -1.61 -11.31
C ASP A 380 -11.61 -2.13 -10.05
N ILE A 381 -11.41 -3.42 -9.77
CA ILE A 381 -12.02 -4.11 -8.63
C ILE A 381 -11.01 -4.45 -7.54
N THR A 382 -9.73 -4.09 -7.71
CA THR A 382 -8.68 -4.39 -6.73
C THR A 382 -8.94 -3.65 -5.42
N GLY A 383 -9.63 -2.50 -5.46
CA GLY A 383 -10.13 -1.82 -4.26
C GLY A 383 -11.10 -2.72 -3.47
N SER A 384 -12.15 -3.18 -4.14
CA SER A 384 -13.18 -4.05 -3.56
C SER A 384 -12.65 -5.40 -3.13
N PHE A 385 -11.73 -6.00 -3.89
CA PHE A 385 -11.05 -7.23 -3.52
C PHE A 385 -10.33 -7.07 -2.17
N CYS A 386 -9.60 -5.97 -1.98
CA CYS A 386 -8.87 -5.75 -0.73
C CYS A 386 -9.78 -5.34 0.43
N PHE A 387 -10.89 -4.67 0.13
CA PHE A 387 -11.97 -4.45 1.09
C PHE A 387 -12.48 -5.79 1.61
N MET A 388 -12.82 -6.74 0.72
CA MET A 388 -13.33 -8.07 1.08
C MET A 388 -12.29 -8.93 1.81
N CYS A 389 -11.02 -8.89 1.42
CA CYS A 389 -9.96 -9.52 2.21
C CYS A 389 -9.86 -8.92 3.62
N GLY A 390 -10.08 -7.60 3.73
CA GLY A 390 -10.18 -6.88 4.99
C GLY A 390 -11.34 -7.36 5.86
N THR A 391 -12.57 -7.38 5.31
CA THR A 391 -13.77 -7.79 6.05
C THR A 391 -13.76 -9.28 6.38
N ALA A 392 -13.23 -10.14 5.51
CA ALA A 392 -12.95 -11.54 5.82
C ALA A 392 -12.00 -11.68 7.03
N GLY A 393 -10.86 -10.97 7.03
CA GLY A 393 -9.90 -11.01 8.14
C GLY A 393 -10.46 -10.48 9.46
N GLY A 394 -11.28 -9.43 9.40
CA GLY A 394 -11.99 -8.90 10.57
C GLY A 394 -13.03 -9.89 11.10
N SER A 395 -13.76 -10.54 10.20
CA SER A 395 -14.74 -11.58 10.55
C SER A 395 -14.07 -12.81 11.17
N THR A 396 -12.91 -13.24 10.66
CA THR A 396 -12.11 -14.29 11.29
C THR A 396 -11.71 -13.90 12.72
N ALA A 397 -11.24 -12.66 12.94
CA ALA A 397 -10.90 -12.17 14.27
C ALA A 397 -12.11 -12.21 15.22
N ALA A 398 -13.26 -11.73 14.74
CA ALA A 398 -14.50 -11.70 15.51
C ALA A 398 -15.05 -13.10 15.81
N LEU A 399 -14.96 -14.03 14.87
CA LEU A 399 -15.33 -15.44 15.06
C LEU A 399 -14.46 -16.10 16.13
N VAL A 400 -13.14 -15.88 16.11
CA VAL A 400 -12.23 -16.41 17.14
C VAL A 400 -12.57 -15.82 18.50
N ALA A 401 -12.83 -14.52 18.58
CA ALA A 401 -13.15 -13.85 19.84
C ALA A 401 -14.51 -14.32 20.37
N GLY A 402 -15.55 -14.34 19.54
CA GLY A 402 -16.88 -14.79 19.97
C GLY A 402 -16.92 -16.29 20.30
N SER A 403 -16.05 -17.11 19.70
CA SER A 403 -15.90 -18.52 20.11
C SER A 403 -15.40 -18.64 21.54
N TRP A 404 -14.51 -17.76 22.00
CA TRP A 404 -14.13 -17.68 23.40
C TRP A 404 -15.30 -17.24 24.30
N VAL A 405 -16.14 -16.32 23.83
CA VAL A 405 -17.33 -15.87 24.58
C VAL A 405 -18.28 -17.03 24.86
N LEU A 406 -18.55 -17.86 23.84
CA LEU A 406 -19.36 -19.07 24.01
C LEU A 406 -18.70 -20.10 24.93
N ALA A 407 -17.38 -20.29 24.81
CA ALA A 407 -16.66 -21.27 25.62
C ALA A 407 -16.54 -20.87 27.12
N LEU A 408 -16.60 -19.57 27.44
CA LEU A 408 -16.41 -19.06 28.79
C LEU A 408 -17.72 -18.69 29.52
N ASP A 409 -18.89 -18.84 28.88
CA ASP A 409 -20.23 -18.53 29.42
C ASP A 409 -20.31 -17.14 30.10
N LYS A 410 -19.67 -16.14 29.49
CA LYS A 410 -19.57 -14.77 30.04
C LYS A 410 -19.97 -13.73 29.02
N GLN A 411 -20.64 -12.68 29.47
CA GLN A 411 -20.97 -11.50 28.68
C GLN A 411 -19.70 -10.68 28.41
N LEU A 412 -18.92 -11.08 27.40
CA LEU A 412 -17.82 -10.25 26.90
C LEU A 412 -18.41 -9.18 25.98
N ALA A 413 -18.14 -7.90 26.26
CA ALA A 413 -18.61 -6.83 25.39
C ALA A 413 -17.74 -6.76 24.13
N GLY A 414 -18.41 -6.84 22.97
CA GLY A 414 -17.97 -6.39 21.64
C GLY A 414 -16.50 -6.61 21.27
N ALA A 415 -16.19 -7.72 20.60
CA ALA A 415 -14.94 -7.88 19.88
C ALA A 415 -14.89 -6.87 18.72
N ALA A 416 -14.21 -5.74 18.91
CA ALA A 416 -13.86 -4.85 17.81
C ALA A 416 -12.88 -5.59 16.89
N ALA A 417 -13.31 -5.86 15.66
CA ALA A 417 -12.52 -6.54 14.65
C ALA A 417 -11.31 -5.68 14.25
N VAL A 418 -10.11 -6.23 14.41
CA VAL A 418 -8.86 -5.60 13.96
C VAL A 418 -8.57 -6.07 12.54
N TYR A 419 -8.07 -5.18 11.67
CA TYR A 419 -7.93 -5.42 10.22
C TYR A 419 -6.48 -5.50 9.68
N PRO A 420 -5.58 -6.39 10.17
CA PRO A 420 -4.25 -6.54 9.56
C PRO A 420 -4.33 -6.96 8.07
N SER A 421 -5.45 -7.55 7.64
CA SER A 421 -5.66 -8.01 6.26
C SER A 421 -5.61 -6.89 5.24
N ARG A 422 -6.04 -5.67 5.59
CA ARG A 422 -5.96 -4.52 4.68
C ARG A 422 -4.52 -4.06 4.48
N ILE A 423 -3.68 -4.13 5.52
CA ILE A 423 -2.26 -3.80 5.43
C ILE A 423 -1.57 -4.82 4.53
N ALA A 424 -1.86 -6.12 4.70
CA ALA A 424 -1.27 -7.17 3.88
C ALA A 424 -1.58 -6.98 2.38
N MET A 425 -2.81 -6.58 2.04
CA MET A 425 -3.22 -6.33 0.66
C MET A 425 -2.64 -5.07 0.02
N ALA A 426 -1.92 -4.22 0.78
CA ALA A 426 -1.28 -3.02 0.24
C ALA A 426 -0.30 -3.35 -0.89
N TRP A 427 0.39 -4.50 -0.83
CA TRP A 427 1.35 -4.90 -1.86
C TRP A 427 0.69 -5.21 -3.20
N PRO A 428 -0.21 -6.22 -3.33
CA PRO A 428 -0.90 -6.47 -4.59
C PRO A 428 -1.58 -5.22 -5.17
N GLN A 429 -2.19 -4.40 -4.32
CA GLN A 429 -2.77 -3.12 -4.73
C GLN A 429 -1.73 -2.16 -5.31
N ALA A 430 -0.57 -2.05 -4.69
CA ALA A 430 0.51 -1.18 -5.14
C ALA A 430 1.09 -1.62 -6.48
N CYS A 431 1.20 -2.94 -6.73
CA CYS A 431 1.58 -3.46 -8.04
C CYS A 431 0.58 -3.05 -9.12
N VAL A 432 -0.72 -3.23 -8.86
CA VAL A 432 -1.79 -2.81 -9.80
C VAL A 432 -1.77 -1.30 -10.02
N ALA A 433 -1.59 -0.52 -8.95
CA ALA A 433 -1.50 0.93 -9.03
C ALA A 433 -0.33 1.39 -9.90
N ALA A 434 0.88 0.88 -9.62
CA ALA A 434 2.07 1.19 -10.41
C ALA A 434 1.93 0.73 -11.87
N TYR A 435 1.31 -0.41 -12.12
CA TYR A 435 1.07 -0.94 -13.46
C TYR A 435 0.19 -0.01 -14.31
N HIS A 436 -0.90 0.50 -13.75
CA HIS A 436 -1.75 1.49 -14.43
C HIS A 436 -1.04 2.83 -14.64
N VAL A 437 -0.34 3.33 -13.61
CA VAL A 437 0.37 4.62 -13.70
C VAL A 437 1.49 4.58 -14.74
N VAL A 438 2.32 3.54 -14.75
CA VAL A 438 3.40 3.39 -15.75
C VAL A 438 2.83 3.19 -17.15
N TYR A 439 1.68 2.54 -17.29
CA TYR A 439 0.98 2.47 -18.58
C TYR A 439 0.54 3.86 -19.05
N ALA A 440 -0.03 4.67 -18.17
CA ALA A 440 -0.44 6.03 -18.50
C ALA A 440 0.76 6.92 -18.88
N GLU A 441 1.89 6.75 -18.20
CA GLU A 441 3.14 7.45 -18.49
C GLU A 441 3.71 7.05 -19.86
N ASN A 442 3.73 5.75 -20.17
CA ASN A 442 4.22 5.24 -21.45
C ASN A 442 3.45 3.98 -21.91
N PRO A 443 2.39 4.14 -22.73
CA PRO A 443 1.60 3.01 -23.23
C PRO A 443 2.39 2.06 -24.15
N HIS A 444 3.53 2.50 -24.68
CA HIS A 444 4.40 1.70 -25.55
C HIS A 444 5.45 0.90 -24.79
N ASN A 445 5.39 0.89 -23.45
CA ASN A 445 6.31 0.14 -22.62
C ASN A 445 6.11 -1.37 -22.81
N ARG A 446 7.08 -2.01 -23.48
CA ARG A 446 7.04 -3.45 -23.77
C ARG A 446 6.95 -4.34 -22.53
N ARG A 447 7.36 -3.85 -21.34
CA ARG A 447 7.27 -4.60 -20.08
C ARG A 447 5.84 -4.79 -19.58
N LEU A 448 4.90 -3.96 -20.04
CA LEU A 448 3.51 -4.00 -19.56
C LEU A 448 2.63 -5.01 -20.32
N GLY A 449 3.04 -5.45 -21.52
CA GLY A 449 2.20 -6.31 -22.37
C GLY A 449 0.99 -5.56 -22.98
N SER A 450 0.05 -6.28 -23.59
CA SER A 450 -1.11 -5.70 -24.29
C SER A 450 -2.39 -5.63 -23.44
N SER A 451 -2.44 -6.25 -22.26
CA SER A 451 -3.68 -6.45 -21.47
C SER A 451 -4.47 -5.16 -21.22
N LEU A 452 -3.81 -4.06 -20.84
CA LEU A 452 -4.50 -2.78 -20.63
C LEU A 452 -4.96 -2.14 -21.94
N THR A 453 -4.15 -2.23 -23.01
CA THR A 453 -4.49 -1.70 -24.34
C THR A 453 -5.70 -2.41 -24.93
N ASP A 454 -5.70 -3.75 -24.86
CA ASP A 454 -6.80 -4.58 -25.35
C ASP A 454 -8.09 -4.24 -24.60
N ARG A 455 -8.00 -4.05 -23.28
CA ARG A 455 -9.15 -3.65 -22.46
C ARG A 455 -9.67 -2.26 -22.79
N ILE A 456 -8.80 -1.27 -22.95
CA ILE A 456 -9.23 0.09 -23.31
C ILE A 456 -10.02 0.03 -24.63
N ARG A 457 -9.52 -0.72 -25.60
CA ARG A 457 -10.20 -0.93 -26.88
C ARG A 457 -11.57 -1.61 -26.72
N GLU A 458 -11.68 -2.64 -25.88
CA GLU A 458 -12.96 -3.27 -25.56
C GLU A 458 -13.96 -2.28 -24.93
N LEU A 459 -13.48 -1.43 -24.01
CA LEU A 459 -14.30 -0.45 -23.30
C LEU A 459 -14.75 0.73 -24.18
N GLU A 460 -13.99 1.05 -25.22
CA GLU A 460 -14.36 2.02 -26.25
C GLU A 460 -15.42 1.45 -27.23
N LEU A 461 -15.36 0.14 -27.50
CA LEU A 461 -16.28 -0.53 -28.42
C LEU A 461 -17.61 -0.93 -27.77
N SER A 462 -17.68 -1.02 -26.44
CA SER A 462 -18.90 -1.33 -25.70
C SER A 462 -19.72 -0.06 -25.45
N PRO A 463 -20.93 0.10 -26.03
CA PRO A 463 -21.86 1.13 -25.57
C PRO A 463 -22.28 0.83 -24.11
N ASP A 464 -22.66 1.91 -23.39
CA ASP A 464 -22.97 1.89 -21.95
C ASP A 464 -24.16 1.01 -21.55
#